data_AF-A7MTG8-F1
#
_entry.id   AF-A7MTG8-F1
#
_cell.length_a   1.000
_cell.length_b   1.000
_cell.length_c   1.000
_cell.angle_alpha   90.00
_cell.angle_beta   90.00
_cell.angle_gamma   90.00
#
_symmetry.space_group_name_H-M   'P 1'
#
loop_
_entity.id
_entity.type
_entity.pdbx_description
1 polymer ?
#
loop_
_entity_poly.entity_id
_entity_poly.type
_entity_poly.pdbx_seq_one_letter_code
_entity_poly.pdbx_strand_id
1 'polypeptide(L)'
;MLRTMKIALTPQQKIQLEQTHDSNRDGRVRDRIKAVLLASEGWSQTMITQVLRTYESTVARHLADYVLSEKLRPENGGSQSQLSAIQTMHLIEHLTEETYSHTHKIVAYVKETFGD
;
A
#
# COMPACT_ATOMS: atom_id res chain seq x y z
N MET A 1 9.77 23.93 9.67
CA MET A 1 11.17 23.52 9.90
C MET A 1 11.39 22.19 9.22
N LEU A 2 12.36 22.11 8.31
CA LEU A 2 12.72 20.87 7.61
C LEU A 2 13.23 19.86 8.65
N ARG A 3 12.47 18.80 8.90
CA ARG A 3 12.92 17.72 9.79
C ARG A 3 13.84 16.81 9.00
N THR A 4 15.12 16.78 9.32
CA THR A 4 16.00 15.71 8.85
C THR A 4 15.68 14.47 9.68
N MET A 5 15.01 13.47 9.08
CA MET A 5 14.83 12.17 9.72
C MET A 5 16.07 11.33 9.42
N LYS A 6 16.82 10.96 10.47
CA LYS A 6 18.06 10.20 10.32
C LYS A 6 17.76 8.71 10.51
N ILE A 7 17.94 7.92 9.46
CA ILE A 7 17.82 6.46 9.51
C ILE A 7 19.22 5.86 9.61
N ALA A 8 19.47 5.04 10.62
CA ALA A 8 20.69 4.25 10.71
C ALA A 8 20.43 2.87 10.12
N LEU A 9 21.16 2.51 9.07
CA LEU A 9 21.12 1.18 8.46
C LEU A 9 22.43 0.46 8.72
N THR A 10 22.36 -0.82 9.08
CA THR A 10 23.52 -1.70 9.05
C THR A 10 23.96 -1.97 7.60
N PRO A 11 25.23 -2.35 7.37
CA PRO A 11 25.69 -2.76 6.03
C PRO A 11 24.80 -3.86 5.42
N GLN A 12 24.36 -4.81 6.24
CA GLN A 12 23.50 -5.90 5.79
C GLN A 12 22.11 -5.41 5.36
N GLN A 13 21.50 -4.49 6.10
CA GLN A 13 20.22 -3.89 5.71
C GLN A 13 20.34 -3.12 4.40
N LYS A 14 21.45 -2.39 4.17
CA LYS A 14 21.68 -1.71 2.88
C LYS A 14 21.73 -2.70 1.72
N ILE A 15 22.52 -3.76 1.85
CA ILE A 15 22.62 -4.81 0.82
C ILE A 15 21.24 -5.43 0.55
N GLN A 16 20.48 -5.75 1.59
CA GLN A 16 19.15 -6.34 1.44
C GLN A 16 18.15 -5.39 0.74
N LEU A 17 18.20 -4.10 1.07
CA LEU A 17 17.40 -3.07 0.42
C LEU A 17 17.77 -2.92 -1.07
N GLU A 18 19.05 -2.90 -1.39
CA GLU A 18 19.55 -2.83 -2.77
C GLU A 18 19.13 -4.04 -3.60
N GLN A 19 19.28 -5.25 -3.05
CA GLN A 19 18.81 -6.49 -3.68
C GLN A 19 17.29 -6.50 -3.89
N THR A 20 16.54 -6.01 -2.90
CA THR A 20 15.08 -5.88 -3.00
C THR A 20 14.70 -4.85 -4.07
N HIS A 21 15.43 -3.73 -4.17
CA HIS A 21 15.19 -2.71 -5.19
C HIS A 21 15.44 -3.25 -6.60
N ASP A 22 16.52 -4.00 -6.80
CA ASP A 22 16.90 -4.56 -8.11
C ASP A 22 15.90 -5.61 -8.63
N SER A 23 15.45 -6.49 -7.73
CA SER A 23 14.51 -7.57 -8.05
C SER A 23 13.05 -7.13 -8.15
N ASN A 24 12.64 -6.02 -7.53
CA ASN A 24 11.25 -5.60 -7.48
C ASN A 24 10.84 -4.74 -8.70
N ARG A 25 9.65 -5.00 -9.25
CA ARG A 25 9.10 -4.26 -10.40
C ARG A 25 8.13 -3.15 -10.01
N ASP A 26 7.55 -3.22 -8.81
CA ASP A 26 6.67 -2.17 -8.30
C ASP A 26 7.47 -0.90 -8.03
N GLY A 27 7.20 0.15 -8.81
CA GLY A 27 7.83 1.46 -8.67
C GLY A 27 7.62 2.08 -7.28
N ARG A 28 6.48 1.80 -6.63
CA ARG A 28 6.14 2.35 -5.31
C ARG A 28 7.04 1.76 -4.23
N VAL A 29 7.35 0.47 -4.35
CA VAL A 29 8.30 -0.20 -3.44
C VAL A 29 9.71 0.32 -3.66
N ARG A 30 10.12 0.44 -4.93
CA ARG A 30 11.45 0.96 -5.28
C ARG A 30 11.67 2.39 -4.78
N ASP A 31 10.68 3.28 -4.91
CA ASP A 31 10.82 4.66 -4.44
C ASP A 31 10.86 4.77 -2.92
N ARG A 32 10.15 3.90 -2.20
CA ARG A 32 10.28 3.78 -0.74
C ARG A 32 11.68 3.33 -0.33
N ILE A 33 12.23 2.32 -1.02
CA ILE A 33 13.60 1.86 -0.76
C ILE A 33 14.62 2.98 -1.02
N LYS A 34 14.51 3.69 -2.15
CA LYS A 34 15.40 4.83 -2.45
C LYS A 34 15.32 5.91 -1.37
N ALA A 35 14.11 6.26 -0.91
CA ALA A 35 13.95 7.23 0.16
C ALA A 35 14.70 6.82 1.44
N VAL A 36 14.58 5.55 1.84
CA VAL A 36 15.27 5.00 3.02
C VAL A 36 16.80 5.01 2.86
N LEU A 37 17.31 4.54 1.71
CA LEU A 37 18.75 4.53 1.42
C LEU A 37 19.33 5.95 1.42
N LEU A 38 18.72 6.88 0.68
CA LEU A 38 19.16 8.28 0.61
C LEU A 38 19.11 8.97 1.98
N ALA A 39 18.08 8.72 2.79
CA ALA A 39 18.00 9.24 4.15
C ALA A 39 19.12 8.68 5.04
N SER A 40 19.49 7.40 4.88
CA SER A 40 20.63 6.79 5.58
C SER A 40 21.99 7.34 5.15
N GLU A 41 22.07 7.87 3.93
CA GLU A 41 23.24 8.53 3.34
C GLU A 41 23.31 10.02 3.67
N GLY A 42 22.36 10.54 4.45
CA GLY A 42 22.37 11.91 4.94
C GLY A 42 21.69 12.92 4.02
N TRP A 43 20.97 12.48 3.00
CA TRP A 43 20.18 13.38 2.15
C TRP A 43 19.03 14.00 2.95
N SER A 44 18.78 15.29 2.75
CA SER A 44 17.61 15.94 3.34
C SER A 44 16.32 15.44 2.68
N GLN A 45 15.19 15.51 3.40
CA GLN A 45 13.90 15.17 2.81
C GLN A 45 13.61 15.98 1.54
N THR A 46 14.01 17.26 1.50
CA THR A 46 13.87 18.13 0.32
C THR A 46 14.70 17.68 -0.89
N MET A 47 15.91 17.14 -0.67
CA MET A 47 16.71 16.56 -1.75
C MET A 47 16.06 15.27 -2.26
N ILE A 48 15.58 14.43 -1.35
CA ILE A 48 14.88 13.17 -1.69
C ILE A 48 13.61 13.47 -2.50
N THR A 49 12.80 14.45 -2.10
CA THR A 49 11.61 14.85 -2.85
C THR A 49 11.93 15.34 -4.25
N GLN A 50 13.04 16.07 -4.41
CA GLN A 50 13.45 16.60 -5.69
C GLN A 50 13.88 15.49 -6.66
N VAL A 51 14.64 14.51 -6.16
CA VAL A 51 15.11 13.37 -6.98
C VAL A 51 13.96 12.43 -7.33
N LEU A 52 13.11 12.09 -6.35
CA LEU A 52 12.00 11.16 -6.57
C LEU A 52 10.78 11.81 -7.22
N ARG A 53 10.74 13.14 -7.35
CA ARG A 53 9.61 13.92 -7.86
C ARG A 53 8.30 13.63 -7.11
N THR A 54 8.38 13.66 -5.78
CA THR A 54 7.22 13.43 -4.89
C THR A 54 7.07 14.55 -3.87
N TYR A 55 5.94 14.58 -3.16
CA TYR A 55 5.70 15.54 -2.09
C TYR A 55 6.50 15.22 -0.82
N GLU A 56 6.93 16.25 -0.11
CA GLU A 56 7.69 16.12 1.15
C GLU A 56 6.94 15.33 2.22
N SER A 57 5.62 15.54 2.33
CA SER A 57 4.76 14.75 3.24
C SER A 57 4.77 13.25 2.92
N THR A 58 4.93 12.87 1.65
CA THR A 58 5.02 11.47 1.23
C THR A 58 6.34 10.86 1.65
N VAL A 59 7.46 11.57 1.44
CA VAL A 59 8.79 11.13 1.90
C VAL A 59 8.80 11.00 3.43
N ALA A 60 8.31 12.02 4.14
CA ALA A 60 8.23 12.01 5.60
C ALA A 60 7.47 10.77 6.12
N ARG A 61 6.32 10.47 5.52
CA ARG A 61 5.52 9.29 5.85
C ARG A 61 6.26 7.98 5.55
N HIS A 62 6.88 7.85 4.39
CA HIS A 62 7.61 6.63 4.00
C HIS A 62 8.79 6.33 4.93
N LEU A 63 9.52 7.36 5.36
CA LEU A 63 10.60 7.21 6.32
C LEU A 63 10.06 6.82 7.70
N ALA A 64 8.95 7.43 8.15
CA ALA A 64 8.29 7.07 9.41
C ALA A 64 7.79 5.62 9.41
N ASP A 65 7.12 5.20 8.33
CA ASP A 65 6.62 3.83 8.13
C ASP A 65 7.77 2.81 8.17
N TYR A 66 8.92 3.14 7.58
CA TYR A 66 10.08 2.25 7.62
C TYR A 66 10.70 2.16 9.02
N VAL A 67 10.82 3.29 9.74
CA VAL A 67 11.35 3.28 11.11
C VAL A 67 10.43 2.52 12.07
N LEU A 68 9.12 2.60 11.87
CA LEU A 68 8.14 1.95 12.73
C LEU A 68 8.05 0.43 12.51
N SER A 69 8.08 -0.02 11.24
CA SER A 69 7.75 -1.42 10.92
C SER A 69 8.45 -1.96 9.67
N GLU A 70 9.54 -1.33 9.22
CA GLU A 70 10.27 -1.69 8.00
C GLU A 70 9.38 -1.77 6.74
N LYS A 71 8.30 -0.98 6.71
CA LYS A 71 7.27 -1.05 5.68
C LYS A 71 7.75 -0.47 4.34
N LEU A 72 8.04 -1.36 3.40
CA LEU A 72 8.44 -1.01 2.03
C LEU A 72 7.33 -1.16 1.00
N ARG A 73 6.25 -1.88 1.33
CA ARG A 73 5.14 -2.14 0.40
C ARG A 73 3.93 -1.29 0.74
N PRO A 74 3.20 -0.78 -0.27
CA PRO A 74 1.87 -0.26 -0.03
C PRO A 74 0.97 -1.42 0.40
N GLU A 75 0.23 -1.25 1.49
CA GLU A 75 -0.82 -2.18 1.92
C GLU A 75 -2.13 -1.78 1.24
N ASN A 76 -2.07 -1.66 -0.08
CA ASN A 76 -3.27 -1.41 -0.86
C ASN A 76 -3.98 -2.76 -0.99
N GLY A 77 -5.01 -2.96 -0.17
CA GLY A 77 -5.95 -4.07 -0.28
C GLY A 77 -7.36 -3.55 -0.51
N GLY A 78 -8.26 -4.43 -0.97
CA GLY A 78 -9.69 -4.16 -0.91
C GLY A 78 -10.18 -4.17 0.54
N SER A 79 -11.36 -3.61 0.76
CA SER A 79 -12.09 -3.84 2.00
C SER A 79 -12.40 -5.33 2.16
N GLN A 80 -12.53 -5.78 3.40
CA GLN A 80 -13.13 -7.08 3.65
C GLN A 80 -14.59 -7.07 3.19
N SER A 81 -15.09 -8.21 2.70
CA SER A 81 -16.51 -8.37 2.39
C SER A 81 -17.33 -8.17 3.67
N GLN A 82 -18.47 -7.48 3.55
CA GLN A 82 -19.45 -7.41 4.64
C GLN A 82 -20.28 -8.70 4.73
N LEU A 83 -20.37 -9.45 3.62
CA LEU A 83 -21.04 -10.74 3.60
C LEU A 83 -20.17 -11.84 4.19
N SER A 84 -20.76 -12.68 5.02
CA SER A 84 -20.18 -13.96 5.45
C SER A 84 -19.93 -14.89 4.26
N ALA A 85 -19.16 -15.96 4.49
CA ALA A 85 -18.88 -16.96 3.46
C ALA A 85 -20.17 -17.63 2.93
N ILE A 86 -21.15 -17.87 3.80
CA ILE A 86 -22.44 -18.47 3.44
C ILE A 86 -23.27 -17.51 2.58
N GLN A 87 -23.41 -16.25 3.01
CA GLN A 87 -24.12 -15.22 2.23
C GLN A 87 -23.44 -14.98 0.87
N THR A 88 -22.10 -14.98 0.84
CA THR A 88 -21.32 -14.84 -0.39
C THR A 88 -21.62 -15.99 -1.35
N MET A 89 -21.65 -17.23 -0.88
CA MET A 89 -21.96 -18.40 -1.71
C MET A 89 -23.40 -18.37 -2.23
N HIS A 90 -24.35 -18.00 -1.37
CA HIS A 90 -25.75 -17.81 -1.78
C HIS A 90 -25.89 -16.71 -2.85
N LEU A 91 -25.20 -15.59 -2.69
CA LEU A 91 -25.21 -14.52 -3.69
C LEU A 91 -24.59 -14.97 -5.02
N ILE A 92 -23.52 -15.78 -4.99
CA ILE A 92 -22.90 -16.34 -6.21
C ILE A 92 -23.87 -17.26 -6.94
N GLU A 93 -24.56 -18.15 -6.22
CA GLU A 93 -25.57 -19.06 -6.80
C GLU A 93 -26.70 -18.25 -7.46
N HIS A 94 -27.26 -17.28 -6.73
CA HIS A 94 -28.29 -16.38 -7.24
C HIS A 94 -27.86 -15.62 -8.49
N LEU A 95 -26.67 -15.02 -8.49
CA LEU A 95 -26.17 -14.26 -9.65
C LEU A 95 -25.75 -15.15 -10.83
N THR A 96 -25.58 -16.44 -10.62
CA THR A 96 -25.34 -17.42 -11.69
C THR A 96 -26.63 -17.74 -12.43
N GLU A 97 -27.77 -17.76 -11.73
CA GLU A 97 -29.08 -18.03 -12.31
C GLU A 97 -29.76 -16.75 -12.84
N GLU A 98 -29.61 -15.63 -12.11
CA GLU A 98 -30.24 -14.35 -12.42
C GLU A 98 -29.24 -13.28 -12.83
N THR A 99 -29.28 -12.90 -14.12
CA THR A 99 -28.48 -11.78 -14.63
C THR A 99 -29.20 -10.45 -14.47
N TYR A 100 -28.64 -9.56 -13.65
CA TYR A 100 -29.16 -8.20 -13.48
C TYR A 100 -28.57 -7.23 -14.51
N SER A 101 -29.42 -6.38 -15.10
CA SER A 101 -28.97 -5.31 -16.01
C SER A 101 -28.20 -4.18 -15.31
N HIS A 102 -28.39 -4.03 -13.99
CA HIS A 102 -27.80 -2.95 -13.21
C HIS A 102 -27.38 -3.41 -11.81
N THR A 103 -26.21 -2.96 -11.35
CA THR A 103 -25.63 -3.32 -10.06
C THR A 103 -26.51 -2.93 -8.87
N HIS A 104 -27.26 -1.83 -8.93
CA HIS A 104 -28.12 -1.42 -7.81
C HIS A 104 -29.22 -2.43 -7.50
N LYS A 105 -29.63 -3.26 -8.47
CA LYS A 105 -30.60 -4.34 -8.24
C LYS A 105 -30.00 -5.48 -7.42
N ILE A 106 -28.72 -5.79 -7.66
CA ILE A 106 -27.95 -6.74 -6.84
C ILE A 106 -27.84 -6.22 -5.41
N VAL A 107 -27.55 -4.92 -5.24
CA VAL A 107 -27.50 -4.28 -3.91
C VAL A 107 -28.85 -4.35 -3.20
N ALA A 108 -29.96 -4.10 -3.91
CA ALA A 108 -31.30 -4.21 -3.33
C ALA A 108 -31.62 -5.65 -2.88
N TYR A 109 -31.29 -6.63 -3.71
CA TYR A 109 -31.44 -8.06 -3.39
C TYR A 109 -30.63 -8.46 -2.15
N VAL A 110 -29.36 -8.04 -2.08
CA VAL A 110 -28.49 -8.28 -0.91
C VAL A 110 -29.10 -7.68 0.35
N LYS A 111 -29.57 -6.43 0.30
CA LYS A 111 -30.23 -5.76 1.43
C LYS A 111 -31.50 -6.48 1.89
N GLU A 112 -32.33 -6.89 0.94
CA GLU A 112 -33.59 -7.58 1.23
C GLU A 112 -33.36 -8.99 1.82
N THR A 113 -32.35 -9.69 1.31
CA THR A 113 -32.09 -11.10 1.67
C THR A 113 -31.25 -11.22 2.95
N PHE A 114 -30.30 -10.32 3.16
CA PHE A 114 -29.29 -10.44 4.21
C PHE A 114 -29.33 -9.31 5.25
N GLY A 115 -29.96 -8.17 4.96
CA GLY A 115 -30.03 -7.02 5.87
C GLY A 115 -28.77 -6.14 5.90
N ASP A 116 -27.83 -6.37 4.99
CA ASP A 116 -26.54 -5.65 4.84
C ASP A 116 -26.58 -4.53 3.78
#